data_AF-A0A5N7C4N8-F1
#
_entry.id   AF-A0A5N7C4N8-F1
#
_cell.length_a   1.000
_cell.length_b   1.000
_cell.length_c   1.000
_cell.angle_alpha   90.00
_cell.angle_beta   90.00
_cell.angle_gamma   90.00
#
_symmetry.space_group_name_H-M   'P 1'
#
loop_
_entity.id
_entity.type
_entity.pdbx_description
1 polymer ?
#
loop_
_entity_poly.entity_id
_entity_poly.type
_entity_poly.pdbx_seq_one_letter_code
_entity_poly.pdbx_strand_id
1 'polypeptide(L)'
;MVFSSAKAAQQCATTLKAASMRHSVVEVVEFVMSPASDLGDGTAYWAQFSATLFPDELWSEAMAFWRDTGAGISTRQAPFCLEELCYLESKSSNPAYQTSSPCKRENQPSSQLHTSVRSTLASETAVKSYIAQLVTSEQPGQPLVQPGDVFLYPNGTNAIYLLSQMLASSKAEPTVVAYGWLYPETVKALHRCAWTAYISYKYGTEEELDQLESMLASGRRIDALFCELPSNIKLSSPNIFRIQALAERYGFIIVCDDTVAGYVNIDVLPYVDVIVSSLTKTFSGASNVTGGGLVVNPGSRHYSRIHATLCAEYESTFFPMDVDVLRNNSKDLVWRMKRCSDSALYLVDLFQSHTSIAQVNHPSTSPTRSLYRRLMREGGSYGNVLSVVFREPRNAEHFYNTLNVCKGTSFGANFTLALPYVQLANYLTRDKVGKYGVPQHIIRLSVGLEDKEQLLQVVAAALAEVERLEES
;
A
#
# COMPACT_ATOMS: atom_id res chain seq x y z
N MET A 1 -14.41 -17.56 0.28
CA MET A 1 -13.78 -16.22 0.12
C MET A 1 -14.13 -15.68 -1.26
N VAL A 2 -14.41 -14.38 -1.38
CA VAL A 2 -14.97 -13.76 -2.61
C VAL A 2 -13.98 -12.78 -3.24
N PHE A 3 -13.83 -12.84 -4.55
CA PHE A 3 -12.87 -12.10 -5.35
C PHE A 3 -13.54 -11.45 -6.56
N SER A 4 -13.05 -10.28 -6.98
CA SER A 4 -13.43 -9.65 -8.25
C SER A 4 -12.71 -10.25 -9.47
N SER A 5 -11.74 -11.15 -9.26
CA SER A 5 -10.95 -11.80 -10.31
C SER A 5 -10.99 -13.32 -10.16
N ALA A 6 -11.30 -14.01 -11.25
CA ALA A 6 -11.22 -15.47 -11.32
C ALA A 6 -9.79 -15.99 -11.14
N LYS A 7 -8.80 -15.26 -11.69
CA LYS A 7 -7.36 -15.56 -11.52
C LYS A 7 -6.97 -15.52 -10.04
N ALA A 8 -7.41 -14.50 -9.30
CA ALA A 8 -7.15 -14.40 -7.86
C ALA A 8 -7.83 -15.53 -7.06
N ALA A 9 -9.08 -15.88 -7.39
CA ALA A 9 -9.78 -17.00 -6.76
C ALA A 9 -9.08 -18.34 -7.02
N GLN A 10 -8.56 -18.55 -8.23
CA GLN A 10 -7.79 -19.73 -8.59
C GLN A 10 -6.43 -19.78 -7.87
N GLN A 11 -5.75 -18.65 -7.72
CA GLN A 11 -4.51 -18.56 -6.94
C GLN A 11 -4.74 -18.86 -5.46
N CYS A 12 -5.84 -18.36 -4.89
CA CYS A 12 -6.27 -18.70 -3.54
C CYS A 12 -6.47 -20.21 -3.42
N ALA A 13 -7.25 -20.81 -4.33
CA ALA A 13 -7.52 -22.24 -4.34
C ALA A 13 -6.24 -23.09 -4.43
N THR A 14 -5.30 -22.72 -5.31
CA THR A 14 -4.00 -23.39 -5.44
C THR A 14 -3.19 -23.29 -4.15
N THR A 15 -3.17 -22.11 -3.51
CA THR A 15 -2.49 -21.90 -2.22
C THR A 15 -3.07 -22.80 -1.13
N LEU A 16 -4.40 -22.86 -1.03
CA LEU A 16 -5.10 -23.67 -0.02
C LEU A 16 -4.89 -25.18 -0.25
N LYS A 17 -4.91 -25.62 -1.52
CA LYS A 17 -4.62 -27.01 -1.88
C LYS A 17 -3.20 -27.43 -1.52
N ALA A 18 -2.23 -26.52 -1.65
CA ALA A 18 -0.84 -26.77 -1.26
C ALA A 18 -0.66 -26.85 0.28
N ALA A 19 -1.51 -26.15 1.04
CA ALA A 19 -1.46 -26.18 2.51
C ALA A 19 -2.25 -27.35 3.13
N SER A 20 -3.20 -27.95 2.42
CA SER A 20 -4.01 -29.06 2.90
C SER A 20 -3.23 -30.38 3.01
N MET A 21 -3.37 -31.06 4.15
CA MET A 21 -2.85 -32.42 4.35
C MET A 21 -3.91 -33.45 3.93
N ARG A 22 -4.01 -33.70 2.62
CA ARG A 22 -4.90 -34.69 1.95
C ARG A 22 -6.41 -34.35 1.93
N HIS A 23 -6.98 -34.46 0.74
CA HIS A 23 -8.43 -34.53 0.45
C HIS A 23 -9.34 -33.34 0.80
N SER A 24 -8.83 -32.18 1.26
CA SER A 24 -9.69 -31.00 1.43
C SER A 24 -10.27 -30.56 0.07
N VAL A 25 -11.60 -30.56 -0.04
CA VAL A 25 -12.31 -30.11 -1.24
C VAL A 25 -12.22 -28.59 -1.30
N VAL A 26 -11.36 -28.09 -2.19
CA VAL A 26 -11.23 -26.66 -2.51
C VAL A 26 -11.71 -26.43 -3.92
N GLU A 27 -12.78 -25.65 -4.05
CA GLU A 27 -13.50 -25.44 -5.30
C GLU A 27 -13.56 -23.95 -5.63
N VAL A 28 -13.52 -23.64 -6.92
CA VAL A 28 -13.73 -22.28 -7.43
C VAL A 28 -15.06 -22.27 -8.17
N VAL A 29 -15.88 -21.27 -7.84
CA VAL A 29 -17.16 -21.02 -8.47
C VAL A 29 -17.16 -19.59 -8.98
N GLU A 30 -17.35 -19.42 -10.29
CA GLU A 30 -17.46 -18.12 -10.94
C GLU A 30 -18.93 -17.75 -11.10
N PHE A 31 -19.30 -16.53 -10.73
CA PHE A 31 -20.64 -15.99 -10.91
C PHE A 31 -20.58 -14.94 -11.99
N VAL A 32 -21.20 -15.24 -13.13
CA VAL A 32 -21.12 -14.41 -14.34
C VAL A 32 -22.49 -13.96 -14.78
N MET A 33 -22.58 -12.77 -15.36
CA MET A 33 -23.86 -12.24 -15.84
C MET A 33 -24.37 -13.10 -16.99
N SER A 34 -25.62 -13.56 -16.89
CA SER A 34 -26.26 -14.24 -18.01
C SER A 34 -26.40 -13.28 -19.19
N PRO A 35 -26.12 -13.68 -20.45
CA PRO A 35 -26.28 -12.82 -21.63
C PRO A 35 -27.69 -12.23 -21.76
N ALA A 36 -28.72 -12.94 -21.29
CA ALA A 36 -30.11 -12.46 -21.32
C ALA A 36 -30.39 -11.34 -20.30
N SER A 37 -29.49 -11.13 -19.34
CA SER A 37 -29.61 -10.16 -18.26
C SER A 37 -28.54 -9.06 -18.33
N ASP A 38 -27.66 -9.08 -19.33
CA ASP A 38 -26.67 -8.03 -19.57
C ASP A 38 -27.33 -6.81 -20.23
N LEU A 39 -27.11 -5.63 -19.66
CA LEU A 39 -27.64 -4.37 -20.17
C LEU A 39 -26.75 -3.72 -21.23
N GLY A 40 -25.55 -4.25 -21.46
CA GLY A 40 -24.64 -3.78 -22.50
C GLY A 40 -24.00 -2.41 -22.23
N ASP A 41 -24.10 -1.89 -21.01
CA ASP A 41 -23.53 -0.61 -20.59
C ASP A 41 -22.26 -0.74 -19.72
N GLY A 42 -21.71 -1.96 -19.65
CA GLY A 42 -20.46 -2.28 -18.96
C GLY A 42 -20.58 -2.49 -17.44
N THR A 43 -21.75 -2.26 -16.84
CA THR A 43 -21.96 -2.49 -15.39
C THR A 43 -21.96 -3.98 -15.03
N ALA A 44 -22.40 -4.84 -15.96
CA ALA A 44 -22.45 -6.29 -15.79
C ALA A 44 -21.09 -6.87 -15.40
N TYR A 45 -19.99 -6.31 -15.91
CA TYR A 45 -18.63 -6.71 -15.53
C TYR A 45 -18.39 -6.61 -14.01
N TRP A 46 -18.89 -5.55 -13.38
CA TRP A 46 -18.65 -5.26 -11.96
C TRP A 46 -19.54 -6.06 -11.01
N ALA A 47 -20.60 -6.68 -11.54
CA ALA A 47 -21.46 -7.59 -10.80
C ALA A 47 -20.86 -9.00 -10.71
N GLN A 48 -19.93 -9.34 -11.60
CA GLN A 48 -19.28 -10.65 -11.64
C GLN A 48 -18.28 -10.79 -10.50
N PHE A 49 -18.20 -12.00 -9.95
CA PHE A 49 -17.24 -12.33 -8.91
C PHE A 49 -16.95 -13.83 -8.91
N SER A 50 -15.89 -14.22 -8.22
CA SER A 50 -15.51 -15.62 -8.03
C SER A 50 -15.43 -15.94 -6.55
N ALA A 51 -15.88 -17.12 -6.16
CA ALA A 51 -15.82 -17.62 -4.80
C ALA A 51 -14.90 -18.84 -4.73
N THR A 52 -13.91 -18.80 -3.84
CA THR A 52 -13.16 -19.99 -3.42
C THR A 52 -13.85 -20.59 -2.20
N LEU A 53 -14.36 -21.80 -2.34
CA LEU A 53 -14.97 -22.60 -1.29
C LEU A 53 -13.92 -23.54 -0.70
N PHE A 54 -13.84 -23.61 0.63
CA PHE A 54 -12.85 -24.40 1.35
C PHE A 54 -13.37 -24.76 2.75
N PRO A 55 -12.87 -25.85 3.37
CA PRO A 55 -13.24 -26.21 4.74
C PRO A 55 -12.67 -25.22 5.77
N ASP A 56 -13.36 -25.05 6.88
CA ASP A 56 -13.04 -24.09 7.96
C ASP A 56 -11.60 -24.21 8.49
N GLU A 57 -11.04 -25.42 8.48
CA GLU A 57 -9.65 -25.70 8.87
C GLU A 57 -8.59 -24.89 8.07
N LEU A 58 -8.92 -24.45 6.84
CA LEU A 58 -8.04 -23.65 5.98
C LEU A 58 -8.26 -22.14 6.11
N TRP A 59 -9.08 -21.70 7.08
CA TRP A 59 -9.41 -20.29 7.27
C TRP A 59 -8.19 -19.40 7.49
N SER A 60 -7.22 -19.86 8.30
CA SER A 60 -6.01 -19.10 8.62
C SER A 60 -5.16 -18.84 7.37
N GLU A 61 -5.00 -19.85 6.53
CA GLU A 61 -4.27 -19.80 5.26
C GLU A 61 -4.99 -18.91 4.25
N ALA A 62 -6.32 -19.00 4.18
CA ALA A 62 -7.12 -18.17 3.29
C ALA A 62 -7.03 -16.69 3.70
N MET A 63 -7.14 -16.39 4.99
CA MET A 63 -6.98 -15.03 5.52
C MET A 63 -5.57 -14.50 5.32
N ALA A 64 -4.55 -15.36 5.42
CA ALA A 64 -3.19 -14.98 5.07
C ALA A 64 -3.07 -14.64 3.57
N PHE A 65 -3.68 -15.43 2.68
CA PHE A 65 -3.70 -15.13 1.24
C PHE A 65 -4.37 -13.78 0.96
N TRP A 66 -5.56 -13.55 1.51
CA TRP A 66 -6.28 -12.28 1.36
C TRP A 66 -5.45 -11.09 1.87
N ARG A 67 -4.89 -11.18 3.08
CA ARG A 67 -4.07 -10.11 3.67
C ARG A 67 -2.83 -9.81 2.82
N ASP A 68 -2.11 -10.85 2.40
CA ASP A 68 -0.79 -10.71 1.79
C ASP A 68 -0.87 -10.34 0.30
N THR A 69 -1.98 -10.65 -0.38
CA THR A 69 -2.21 -10.30 -1.80
C THR A 69 -3.09 -9.07 -1.97
N GLY A 70 -3.84 -8.68 -0.94
CA GLY A 70 -4.85 -7.64 -1.03
C GLY A 70 -5.99 -7.96 -2.01
N ALA A 71 -6.09 -9.18 -2.53
CA ALA A 71 -7.11 -9.55 -3.50
C ALA A 71 -8.44 -9.83 -2.80
N GLY A 72 -9.54 -9.28 -3.34
CA GLY A 72 -10.87 -9.50 -2.80
C GLY A 72 -11.87 -8.49 -3.35
N ILE A 73 -13.12 -8.67 -2.97
CA ILE A 73 -14.19 -7.71 -3.26
C ILE A 73 -14.20 -6.59 -2.20
N SER A 74 -14.45 -5.34 -2.63
CA SER A 74 -14.59 -4.23 -1.69
C SER A 74 -15.95 -4.27 -0.97
N THR A 75 -16.05 -3.59 0.17
CA THR A 75 -17.32 -3.45 0.90
C THR A 75 -18.37 -2.65 0.14
N ARG A 76 -17.98 -1.85 -0.88
CA ARG A 76 -18.93 -1.16 -1.78
C ARG A 76 -19.36 -2.03 -2.95
N GLN A 77 -18.48 -2.88 -3.47
CA GLN A 77 -18.81 -3.78 -4.56
C GLN A 77 -19.70 -4.93 -4.08
N ALA A 78 -19.51 -5.43 -2.85
CA ALA A 78 -20.30 -6.55 -2.32
C ALA A 78 -21.83 -6.32 -2.35
N PRO A 79 -22.39 -5.17 -1.91
CA PRO A 79 -23.81 -4.88 -2.09
C PRO A 79 -24.27 -4.86 -3.55
N PHE A 80 -23.46 -4.33 -4.47
CA PHE A 80 -23.79 -4.33 -5.90
C PHE A 80 -23.85 -5.76 -6.45
N CYS A 81 -22.87 -6.60 -6.15
CA CYS A 81 -22.90 -8.03 -6.49
C CYS A 81 -24.11 -8.74 -5.88
N LEU A 82 -24.52 -8.37 -4.66
CA LEU A 82 -25.69 -8.95 -3.99
C LEU A 82 -27.01 -8.57 -4.66
N GLU A 83 -27.19 -7.29 -5.06
CA GLU A 83 -28.37 -6.85 -5.83
C GLU A 83 -28.48 -7.58 -7.17
N GLU A 84 -27.33 -7.88 -7.78
CA GLU A 84 -27.24 -8.46 -9.12
C GLU A 84 -27.24 -10.00 -9.11
N LEU A 85 -27.10 -10.63 -7.94
CA LEU A 85 -26.84 -12.07 -7.78
C LEU A 85 -27.88 -12.96 -8.47
N CYS A 86 -29.16 -12.60 -8.40
CA CYS A 86 -30.23 -13.42 -8.97
C CYS A 86 -30.23 -13.46 -10.51
N TYR A 87 -29.43 -12.61 -11.16
CA TYR A 87 -29.25 -12.58 -12.60
C TYR A 87 -27.95 -13.27 -13.07
N LEU A 88 -27.11 -13.67 -12.13
CA LEU A 88 -25.86 -14.37 -12.41
C LEU A 88 -26.11 -15.87 -12.54
N GLU A 89 -25.37 -16.50 -13.44
CA GLU A 89 -25.22 -17.97 -13.51
C GLU A 89 -23.91 -18.36 -12.84
N SER A 90 -23.87 -19.54 -12.21
CA SER A 90 -22.64 -20.05 -11.60
C SER A 90 -21.96 -21.08 -12.50
N LYS A 91 -20.64 -20.93 -12.66
CA LYS A 91 -19.76 -21.80 -13.44
C LYS A 91 -18.72 -22.43 -12.52
N SER A 92 -18.51 -23.73 -12.65
CA SER A 92 -17.52 -24.46 -11.86
C SER A 92 -17.12 -25.75 -12.57
N SER A 93 -15.92 -26.26 -12.28
CA SER A 93 -15.51 -27.61 -12.69
C SER A 93 -16.37 -28.71 -12.08
N ASN A 94 -17.03 -28.43 -10.95
CA ASN A 94 -17.89 -29.37 -10.26
C ASN A 94 -19.36 -29.09 -10.64
N PRO A 95 -20.07 -30.03 -11.29
CA PRO A 95 -21.45 -29.84 -11.74
C PRO A 95 -22.44 -29.48 -10.62
N ALA A 96 -22.15 -29.84 -9.36
CA ALA A 96 -22.99 -29.52 -8.22
C ALA A 96 -23.06 -28.00 -7.93
N TYR A 97 -22.08 -27.22 -8.41
CA TYR A 97 -22.03 -25.77 -8.26
C TYR A 97 -22.37 -25.01 -9.55
N GLN A 98 -22.93 -25.69 -10.56
CA GLN A 98 -23.42 -25.04 -11.77
C GLN A 98 -24.91 -24.74 -11.64
N THR A 99 -25.29 -23.47 -11.78
CA THR A 99 -26.67 -23.02 -11.68
C THR A 99 -26.98 -22.02 -12.78
N SER A 100 -28.17 -22.10 -13.36
CA SER A 100 -28.70 -21.07 -14.27
C SER A 100 -29.13 -19.83 -13.47
N SER A 101 -29.16 -18.67 -14.11
CA SER A 101 -29.69 -17.45 -13.50
C SER A 101 -31.13 -17.64 -13.00
N PRO A 102 -31.41 -17.38 -11.69
CA PRO A 102 -32.76 -17.47 -11.15
C PRO A 102 -33.76 -16.47 -11.76
N CYS A 103 -33.27 -15.32 -12.21
CA CYS A 103 -34.06 -14.21 -12.73
C CYS A 103 -33.61 -13.80 -14.14
N LYS A 104 -34.57 -13.25 -14.90
CA LYS A 104 -34.34 -12.55 -16.17
C LYS A 104 -34.63 -11.08 -15.98
N ARG A 105 -33.84 -10.21 -16.62
CA ARG A 105 -33.92 -8.74 -16.44
C ARG A 105 -35.04 -8.05 -17.23
N GLU A 106 -36.01 -8.82 -17.72
CA GLU A 106 -37.07 -8.33 -18.60
C GLU A 106 -37.84 -7.16 -17.94
N ASN A 107 -37.70 -5.95 -18.51
CA ASN A 107 -38.42 -4.73 -18.15
C ASN A 107 -38.28 -4.22 -16.70
N GLN A 108 -37.27 -4.65 -15.95
CA GLN A 108 -37.02 -4.09 -14.61
C GLN A 108 -36.21 -2.78 -14.69
N PRO A 109 -36.62 -1.71 -13.97
CA PRO A 109 -35.85 -0.48 -13.91
C PRO A 109 -34.50 -0.73 -13.23
N SER A 110 -33.43 -0.11 -13.75
CA SER A 110 -32.10 -0.17 -13.14
C SER A 110 -32.14 0.36 -11.69
N SER A 111 -31.45 -0.32 -10.78
CA SER A 111 -31.34 0.13 -9.40
C SER A 111 -30.57 1.46 -9.28
N GLN A 112 -30.68 2.11 -8.12
CA GLN A 112 -29.88 3.31 -7.83
C GLN A 112 -28.38 2.98 -7.80
N LEU A 113 -27.98 1.82 -7.27
CA LEU A 113 -26.58 1.38 -7.31
C LEU A 113 -26.10 1.16 -8.74
N HIS A 114 -26.91 0.54 -9.59
CA HIS A 114 -26.59 0.36 -11.00
C HIS A 114 -26.34 1.70 -11.71
N THR A 115 -27.22 2.68 -11.48
CA THR A 115 -27.06 4.04 -12.04
C THR A 115 -25.78 4.71 -11.51
N SER A 116 -25.47 4.49 -10.24
CA SER A 116 -24.26 5.01 -9.59
C SER A 116 -22.99 4.42 -10.22
N VAL A 117 -22.90 3.08 -10.33
CA VAL A 117 -21.76 2.40 -10.98
C VAL A 117 -21.52 2.96 -12.38
N ARG A 118 -22.57 3.01 -13.21
CA ARG A 118 -22.47 3.53 -14.59
C ARG A 118 -21.94 4.97 -14.62
N SER A 119 -22.44 5.83 -13.74
CA SER A 119 -22.01 7.24 -13.69
C SER A 119 -20.53 7.42 -13.28
N THR A 120 -19.96 6.43 -12.61
CA THR A 120 -18.59 6.48 -12.07
C THR A 120 -17.53 5.81 -12.94
N LEU A 121 -17.89 5.17 -14.05
CA LEU A 121 -16.94 4.47 -14.93
C LEU A 121 -15.81 5.37 -15.46
N ALA A 122 -16.09 6.66 -15.66
CA ALA A 122 -15.08 7.62 -16.15
C ALA A 122 -14.10 8.10 -15.07
N SER A 123 -14.32 7.75 -13.79
CA SER A 123 -13.49 8.25 -12.67
C SER A 123 -12.08 7.69 -12.67
N GLU A 124 -11.85 6.50 -13.24
CA GLU A 124 -10.52 5.88 -13.37
C GLU A 124 -9.57 6.79 -14.16
N THR A 125 -9.99 7.26 -15.33
CA THR A 125 -9.18 8.16 -16.17
C THR A 125 -8.82 9.46 -15.45
N ALA A 126 -9.78 10.04 -14.70
CA ALA A 126 -9.53 11.26 -13.94
C ALA A 126 -8.48 11.06 -12.83
N VAL A 127 -8.56 9.95 -12.09
CA VAL A 127 -7.57 9.62 -11.04
C VAL A 127 -6.19 9.36 -11.65
N LYS A 128 -6.12 8.57 -12.74
CA LYS A 128 -4.86 8.30 -13.44
C LYS A 128 -4.20 9.58 -13.94
N SER A 129 -4.96 10.48 -14.56
CA SER A 129 -4.46 11.78 -15.02
C SER A 129 -3.94 12.66 -13.88
N TYR A 130 -4.64 12.67 -12.74
CA TYR A 130 -4.20 13.44 -11.58
C TYR A 130 -2.90 12.88 -10.98
N ILE A 131 -2.79 11.55 -10.85
CA ILE A 131 -1.55 10.89 -10.40
C ILE A 131 -0.41 11.16 -11.38
N ALA A 132 -0.65 11.02 -12.68
CA ALA A 132 0.35 11.30 -13.71
C ALA A 132 0.88 12.73 -13.62
N GLN A 133 0.00 13.71 -13.39
CA GLN A 133 0.38 15.10 -13.16
C GLN A 133 1.25 15.26 -11.89
N LEU A 134 0.85 14.66 -10.77
CA LEU A 134 1.58 14.78 -9.50
C LEU A 134 2.95 14.09 -9.54
N VAL A 135 3.05 12.95 -10.23
CA VAL A 135 4.28 12.11 -10.27
C VAL A 135 5.28 12.61 -11.30
N THR A 136 4.82 13.26 -12.37
CA THR A 136 5.70 13.83 -13.40
C THR A 136 6.81 14.64 -12.75
N SER A 137 8.06 14.27 -13.04
CA SER A 137 9.25 14.88 -12.44
C SER A 137 9.33 16.38 -12.74
N GLU A 138 9.82 17.16 -11.78
CA GLU A 138 10.12 18.59 -11.97
C GLU A 138 11.53 18.82 -12.53
N GLN A 139 12.36 17.78 -12.57
CA GLN A 139 13.70 17.87 -13.16
C GLN A 139 13.64 18.09 -14.69
N PRO A 140 14.44 19.02 -15.23
CA PRO A 140 14.49 19.29 -16.66
C PRO A 140 14.84 18.06 -17.51
N GLY A 141 14.13 17.89 -18.63
CA GLY A 141 14.42 16.82 -19.61
C GLY A 141 13.82 15.46 -19.28
N GLN A 142 13.13 15.31 -18.13
CA GLN A 142 12.41 14.09 -17.81
C GLN A 142 11.11 13.98 -18.62
N PRO A 143 10.74 12.77 -19.09
CA PRO A 143 9.51 12.57 -19.83
C PRO A 143 8.28 12.79 -18.93
N LEU A 144 7.21 13.31 -19.54
CA LEU A 144 5.92 13.45 -18.89
C LEU A 144 5.29 12.07 -18.66
N VAL A 145 4.77 11.85 -17.45
CA VAL A 145 3.98 10.65 -17.16
C VAL A 145 2.60 10.83 -17.80
N GLN A 146 2.16 9.82 -18.53
CA GLN A 146 0.82 9.77 -19.13
C GLN A 146 -0.13 8.94 -18.27
N PRO A 147 -1.46 9.12 -18.39
CA PRO A 147 -2.43 8.28 -17.69
C PRO A 147 -2.25 6.78 -17.99
N GLY A 148 -1.73 6.44 -19.18
CA GLY A 148 -1.43 5.06 -19.57
C GLY A 148 -0.25 4.43 -18.82
N ASP A 149 0.56 5.23 -18.10
CA ASP A 149 1.67 4.77 -17.27
C ASP A 149 1.20 4.46 -15.83
N VAL A 150 -0.05 4.79 -15.50
CA VAL A 150 -0.64 4.66 -14.17
C VAL A 150 -1.64 3.51 -14.14
N PHE A 151 -1.40 2.56 -13.23
CA PHE A 151 -2.26 1.42 -12.97
C PHE A 151 -2.88 1.57 -11.59
N LEU A 152 -4.18 1.31 -11.47
CA LEU A 152 -4.90 1.43 -10.20
C LEU A 152 -5.34 0.05 -9.72
N TYR A 153 -5.25 -0.17 -8.41
CA TYR A 153 -5.58 -1.42 -7.77
C TYR A 153 -6.48 -1.18 -6.55
N PRO A 154 -7.25 -2.17 -6.09
CA PRO A 154 -8.13 -2.03 -4.92
C PRO A 154 -7.42 -1.58 -3.63
N ASN A 155 -6.12 -1.87 -3.48
CA ASN A 155 -5.28 -1.42 -2.36
C ASN A 155 -3.78 -1.51 -2.72
N GLY A 156 -2.93 -0.90 -1.88
CA GLY A 156 -1.47 -0.87 -2.08
C GLY A 156 -0.82 -2.26 -2.09
N THR A 157 -1.24 -3.16 -1.19
CA THR A 157 -0.70 -4.53 -1.15
C THR A 157 -0.98 -5.29 -2.45
N ASN A 158 -2.15 -5.09 -3.05
CA ASN A 158 -2.50 -5.68 -4.34
C ASN A 158 -1.61 -5.17 -5.48
N ALA A 159 -1.34 -3.86 -5.52
CA ALA A 159 -0.40 -3.28 -6.48
C ALA A 159 1.01 -3.89 -6.35
N ILE A 160 1.52 -4.01 -5.11
CA ILE A 160 2.82 -4.61 -4.82
C ILE A 160 2.85 -6.09 -5.21
N TYR A 161 1.83 -6.85 -4.81
CA TYR A 161 1.76 -8.29 -5.07
C TYR A 161 1.75 -8.59 -6.58
N LEU A 162 0.90 -7.92 -7.35
CA LEU A 162 0.79 -8.17 -8.79
C LEU A 162 2.07 -7.74 -9.54
N LEU A 163 2.66 -6.59 -9.19
CA LEU A 163 3.96 -6.18 -9.72
C LEU A 163 5.06 -7.20 -9.39
N SER A 164 5.13 -7.63 -8.13
CA SER A 164 6.12 -8.59 -7.68
C SER A 164 5.96 -9.95 -8.37
N GLN A 165 4.72 -10.43 -8.52
CA GLN A 165 4.41 -11.68 -9.21
C GLN A 165 4.85 -11.60 -10.69
N MET A 166 4.57 -10.48 -11.35
CA MET A 166 4.99 -10.23 -12.73
C MET A 166 6.52 -10.22 -12.87
N LEU A 167 7.22 -9.49 -11.98
CA LEU A 167 8.68 -9.42 -12.01
C LEU A 167 9.32 -10.79 -11.75
N ALA A 168 8.80 -11.54 -10.78
CA ALA A 168 9.27 -12.89 -10.45
C ALA A 168 9.10 -13.85 -11.64
N SER A 169 7.94 -13.86 -12.30
CA SER A 169 7.65 -14.78 -13.41
C SER A 169 8.45 -14.49 -14.69
N SER A 170 9.23 -13.40 -14.73
CA SER A 170 9.87 -12.93 -15.96
C SER A 170 11.23 -13.59 -16.27
N LYS A 171 11.79 -14.37 -15.34
CA LYS A 171 13.04 -15.15 -15.53
C LYS A 171 12.94 -16.50 -14.82
N ALA A 172 13.86 -17.42 -15.15
CA ALA A 172 13.88 -18.77 -14.58
C ALA A 172 14.33 -18.81 -13.11
N GLU A 173 15.32 -17.99 -12.73
CA GLU A 173 15.86 -17.94 -11.37
C GLU A 173 15.86 -16.50 -10.82
N PRO A 174 14.67 -15.90 -10.67
CA PRO A 174 14.53 -14.51 -10.27
C PRO A 174 14.98 -14.29 -8.82
N THR A 175 15.76 -13.24 -8.59
CA THR A 175 16.21 -12.83 -7.25
C THR A 175 15.71 -11.43 -6.91
N VAL A 176 15.09 -11.27 -5.74
CA VAL A 176 14.64 -9.98 -5.22
C VAL A 176 15.44 -9.55 -4.01
N VAL A 177 15.72 -8.25 -3.93
CA VAL A 177 16.28 -7.58 -2.76
C VAL A 177 15.19 -6.74 -2.09
N ALA A 178 15.01 -6.89 -0.78
CA ALA A 178 14.27 -5.96 0.07
C ALA A 178 15.28 -5.10 0.83
N TYR A 179 15.27 -3.79 0.54
CA TYR A 179 16.23 -2.84 1.10
C TYR A 179 15.55 -1.85 2.05
N GLY A 180 16.02 -1.80 3.29
CA GLY A 180 15.43 -1.07 4.40
C GLY A 180 14.38 -1.86 5.19
N TRP A 181 13.74 -1.17 6.13
CA TRP A 181 12.62 -1.70 6.90
C TRP A 181 11.32 -1.52 6.12
N LEU A 182 10.92 -2.55 5.38
CA LEU A 182 9.68 -2.53 4.60
C LEU A 182 8.47 -2.87 5.47
N TYR A 183 7.30 -2.40 5.03
CA TYR A 183 6.00 -2.75 5.53
C TYR A 183 5.86 -4.29 5.56
N PRO A 184 5.39 -4.89 6.67
CA PRO A 184 5.37 -6.35 6.83
C PRO A 184 4.65 -7.07 5.70
N GLU A 185 3.54 -6.51 5.22
CA GLU A 185 2.74 -7.09 4.14
C GLU A 185 3.46 -7.01 2.79
N THR A 186 4.32 -6.00 2.56
CA THR A 186 5.21 -5.98 1.39
C THR A 186 6.13 -7.20 1.40
N VAL A 187 6.76 -7.48 2.55
CA VAL A 187 7.61 -8.67 2.72
C VAL A 187 6.82 -9.96 2.50
N LYS A 188 5.58 -10.04 3.00
CA LYS A 188 4.71 -11.20 2.77
C LYS A 188 4.31 -11.36 1.31
N ALA A 189 3.98 -10.28 0.61
CA ALA A 189 3.68 -10.28 -0.81
C ALA A 189 4.89 -10.80 -1.62
N LEU A 190 6.10 -10.30 -1.33
CA LEU A 190 7.32 -10.78 -1.98
C LEU A 190 7.54 -12.28 -1.75
N HIS A 191 7.35 -12.79 -0.53
CA HIS A 191 7.52 -14.22 -0.24
C HIS A 191 6.48 -15.14 -0.90
N ARG A 192 5.34 -14.61 -1.34
CA ARG A 192 4.31 -15.39 -2.05
C ARG A 192 4.58 -15.53 -3.54
N CYS A 193 5.34 -14.61 -4.11
CA CYS A 193 5.67 -14.62 -5.52
C CYS A 193 6.77 -15.66 -5.81
N ALA A 194 6.91 -16.03 -7.08
CA ALA A 194 7.83 -17.07 -7.54
C ALA A 194 9.32 -16.65 -7.55
N TRP A 195 9.77 -15.92 -6.53
CA TRP A 195 11.18 -15.56 -6.37
C TRP A 195 11.99 -16.77 -5.93
N THR A 196 13.03 -17.13 -6.68
CA THR A 196 13.94 -18.23 -6.33
C THR A 196 14.87 -17.84 -5.18
N ALA A 197 15.20 -16.56 -5.05
CA ALA A 197 15.96 -16.04 -3.92
C ALA A 197 15.41 -14.70 -3.42
N TYR A 198 15.43 -14.53 -2.09
CA TYR A 198 15.05 -13.30 -1.39
C TYR A 198 16.23 -12.86 -0.50
N ILE A 199 16.71 -11.64 -0.70
CA ILE A 199 17.82 -11.06 0.06
C ILE A 199 17.29 -9.84 0.80
N SER A 200 17.64 -9.67 2.08
CA SER A 200 17.10 -8.61 2.92
C SER A 200 18.20 -7.82 3.61
N TYR A 201 18.19 -6.52 3.40
CA TYR A 201 19.05 -5.53 4.04
C TYR A 201 18.19 -4.64 4.94
N LYS A 202 17.93 -5.08 6.17
CA LYS A 202 16.86 -4.52 7.02
C LYS A 202 17.22 -3.20 7.67
N TYR A 203 18.50 -2.87 7.79
CA TYR A 203 18.93 -1.63 8.42
C TYR A 203 18.83 -0.46 7.44
N GLY A 204 18.99 -0.72 6.14
CA GLY A 204 18.96 0.26 5.06
C GLY A 204 20.15 1.21 5.08
N THR A 205 21.31 0.78 5.56
CA THR A 205 22.50 1.64 5.76
C THR A 205 23.49 1.59 4.59
N GLU A 206 24.42 2.55 4.54
CA GLU A 206 25.47 2.58 3.53
C GLU A 206 26.33 1.30 3.55
N GLU A 207 26.57 0.71 4.72
CA GLU A 207 27.31 -0.56 4.85
C GLU A 207 26.55 -1.73 4.20
N GLU A 208 25.22 -1.74 4.25
CA GLU A 208 24.42 -2.74 3.54
C GLU A 208 24.42 -2.49 2.01
N LEU A 209 24.58 -1.25 1.56
CA LEU A 209 24.85 -0.98 0.13
C LEU A 209 26.23 -1.46 -0.30
N ASP A 210 27.24 -1.33 0.54
CA ASP A 210 28.59 -1.85 0.25
C ASP A 210 28.57 -3.38 0.12
N GLN A 211 27.78 -4.05 0.96
CA GLN A 211 27.54 -5.49 0.86
C GLN A 211 26.80 -5.86 -0.43
N LEU A 212 25.74 -5.11 -0.78
CA LEU A 212 25.01 -5.30 -2.03
C LEU A 212 25.94 -5.13 -3.24
N GLU A 213 26.73 -4.07 -3.28
CA GLU A 213 27.70 -3.80 -4.35
C GLU A 213 28.74 -4.91 -4.46
N SER A 214 29.30 -5.35 -3.33
CA SER A 214 30.28 -6.46 -3.29
C SER A 214 29.70 -7.77 -3.84
N MET A 215 28.45 -8.08 -3.48
CA MET A 215 27.72 -9.25 -3.96
C MET A 215 27.45 -9.18 -5.47
N LEU A 216 27.07 -8.01 -5.98
CA LEU A 216 26.85 -7.78 -7.42
C LEU A 216 28.18 -7.89 -8.20
N ALA A 217 29.26 -7.32 -7.65
CA ALA A 217 30.60 -7.39 -8.22
C ALA A 217 31.16 -8.82 -8.26
N SER A 218 30.78 -9.69 -7.31
CA SER A 218 31.17 -11.11 -7.31
C SER A 218 30.46 -11.95 -8.38
N GLY A 219 29.64 -11.33 -9.23
CA GLY A 219 28.91 -11.99 -10.32
C GLY A 219 27.48 -12.40 -9.97
N ARG A 220 27.02 -12.19 -8.73
CA ARG A 220 25.61 -12.46 -8.39
C ARG A 220 24.71 -11.49 -9.15
N ARG A 221 23.52 -11.96 -9.52
CA ARG A 221 22.51 -11.16 -10.21
C ARG A 221 21.30 -11.01 -9.31
N ILE A 222 20.66 -9.85 -9.41
CA ILE A 222 19.34 -9.59 -8.84
C ILE A 222 18.48 -9.02 -9.97
N ASP A 223 17.17 -9.18 -9.85
CA ASP A 223 16.21 -8.77 -10.89
C ASP A 223 15.40 -7.56 -10.46
N ALA A 224 15.09 -7.47 -9.17
CA ALA A 224 14.39 -6.35 -8.59
C ALA A 224 14.92 -6.01 -7.19
N LEU A 225 14.87 -4.72 -6.86
CA LEU A 225 15.08 -4.19 -5.52
C LEU A 225 13.85 -3.38 -5.11
N PHE A 226 13.25 -3.74 -3.97
CA PHE A 226 12.14 -3.03 -3.36
C PHE A 226 12.65 -2.21 -2.16
N CYS A 227 12.27 -0.94 -2.11
CA CYS A 227 12.57 -0.03 -1.00
C CYS A 227 11.38 0.88 -0.68
N GLU A 228 11.38 1.48 0.51
CA GLU A 228 10.44 2.53 0.92
C GLU A 228 11.15 3.87 1.07
N LEU A 229 10.51 4.95 0.62
CA LEU A 229 11.07 6.30 0.75
C LEU A 229 10.03 7.31 1.28
N PRO A 230 10.16 7.75 2.55
CA PRO A 230 10.97 7.16 3.61
C PRO A 230 10.31 5.88 4.18
N SER A 231 11.07 5.08 4.91
CA SER A 231 10.57 3.85 5.54
C SER A 231 9.55 4.11 6.65
N ASN A 232 8.53 3.24 6.77
CA ASN A 232 7.65 3.18 7.93
C ASN A 232 8.14 2.06 8.87
N ILE A 233 8.75 2.31 10.03
CA ILE A 233 8.44 3.41 10.97
C ILE A 233 9.60 4.39 11.26
N LYS A 234 10.81 4.09 10.76
CA LYS A 234 12.02 4.84 11.09
C LYS A 234 12.11 6.19 10.37
N LEU A 235 11.35 6.36 9.29
CA LEU A 235 11.27 7.59 8.51
C LEU A 235 12.65 8.02 7.97
N SER A 236 13.50 7.03 7.70
CA SER A 236 14.77 7.18 7.00
C SER A 236 14.59 6.91 5.51
N SER A 237 15.38 7.61 4.69
CA SER A 237 15.40 7.48 3.24
C SER A 237 16.61 6.64 2.83
N PRO A 238 16.43 5.62 1.99
CA PRO A 238 17.56 4.93 1.39
C PRO A 238 18.34 5.89 0.48
N ASN A 239 19.63 5.61 0.26
CA ASN A 239 20.43 6.35 -0.71
C ASN A 239 20.05 5.93 -2.13
N ILE A 240 18.92 6.46 -2.60
CA ILE A 240 18.33 6.10 -3.89
C ILE A 240 19.28 6.40 -5.05
N PHE A 241 20.17 7.39 -4.91
CA PHE A 241 21.18 7.72 -5.91
C PHE A 241 22.22 6.61 -6.06
N ARG A 242 22.71 6.02 -4.96
CA ARG A 242 23.60 4.85 -5.02
C ARG A 242 22.88 3.62 -5.55
N ILE A 243 21.63 3.40 -5.13
CA ILE A 243 20.80 2.28 -5.62
C ILE A 243 20.61 2.40 -7.13
N GLN A 244 20.30 3.59 -7.64
CA GLN A 244 20.17 3.89 -9.07
C GLN A 244 21.47 3.62 -9.84
N ALA A 245 22.62 4.08 -9.34
CA ALA A 245 23.91 3.83 -9.98
C ALA A 245 24.24 2.32 -10.04
N LEU A 246 23.92 1.57 -8.97
CA LEU A 246 24.05 0.12 -8.95
C LEU A 246 23.09 -0.54 -9.94
N ALA A 247 21.84 -0.08 -10.01
CA ALA A 247 20.85 -0.59 -10.96
C ALA A 247 21.35 -0.38 -12.39
N GLU A 248 21.79 0.82 -12.75
CA GLU A 248 22.36 1.14 -14.05
C GLU A 248 23.51 0.18 -14.42
N ARG A 249 24.45 -0.05 -13.49
CA ARG A 249 25.59 -0.92 -13.70
C ARG A 249 25.23 -2.40 -13.82
N TYR A 250 24.28 -2.89 -13.02
CA TYR A 250 24.04 -4.33 -12.85
C TYR A 250 22.72 -4.85 -13.45
N GLY A 251 21.86 -3.99 -13.99
CA GLY A 251 20.74 -4.42 -14.82
C GLY A 251 19.42 -4.71 -14.08
N PHE A 252 19.26 -4.34 -12.80
CA PHE A 252 18.07 -4.66 -12.00
C PHE A 252 17.04 -3.52 -11.96
N ILE A 253 15.79 -3.87 -11.66
CA ILE A 253 14.66 -2.95 -11.57
C ILE A 253 14.55 -2.38 -10.14
N ILE A 254 14.32 -1.08 -10.00
CA ILE A 254 14.06 -0.43 -8.71
C ILE A 254 12.56 -0.16 -8.58
N VAL A 255 11.97 -0.73 -7.52
CA VAL A 255 10.60 -0.45 -7.09
C VAL A 255 10.66 0.35 -5.80
N CYS A 256 10.09 1.54 -5.80
CA CYS A 256 10.02 2.41 -4.63
C CYS A 256 8.58 2.58 -4.17
N ASP A 257 8.31 2.22 -2.92
CA ASP A 257 7.08 2.59 -2.24
C ASP A 257 7.24 3.98 -1.62
N ASP A 258 6.50 4.96 -2.13
CA ASP A 258 6.59 6.35 -1.69
C ASP A 258 5.49 6.73 -0.68
N THR A 259 4.66 5.78 -0.24
CA THR A 259 3.37 6.03 0.45
C THR A 259 3.46 7.04 1.59
N VAL A 260 4.57 7.05 2.35
CA VAL A 260 4.76 7.93 3.51
C VAL A 260 5.00 9.38 3.10
N ALA A 261 5.82 9.62 2.08
CA ALA A 261 6.07 10.96 1.56
C ALA A 261 4.95 11.41 0.61
N GLY A 262 4.56 10.51 -0.30
CA GLY A 262 3.62 10.72 -1.39
C GLY A 262 4.17 11.62 -2.50
N TYR A 263 3.49 11.57 -3.64
CA TYR A 263 3.82 12.32 -4.87
C TYR A 263 4.02 13.83 -4.66
N VAL A 264 3.35 14.40 -3.66
CA VAL A 264 3.36 15.84 -3.38
C VAL A 264 4.70 16.30 -2.80
N ASN A 265 5.36 15.46 -2.01
CA ASN A 265 6.51 15.89 -1.22
C ASN A 265 7.85 15.60 -1.88
N ILE A 266 7.94 14.51 -2.67
CA ILE A 266 9.19 14.05 -3.26
C ILE A 266 9.07 13.79 -4.77
N ASP A 267 10.14 14.10 -5.48
CA ASP A 267 10.39 13.72 -6.88
C ASP A 267 11.41 12.59 -6.92
N VAL A 268 10.91 11.35 -6.78
CA VAL A 268 11.74 10.13 -6.81
C VAL A 268 11.76 9.47 -8.20
N LEU A 269 10.84 9.86 -9.08
CA LEU A 269 10.63 9.22 -10.39
C LEU A 269 11.94 9.11 -11.21
N PRO A 270 12.82 10.11 -11.29
CA PRO A 270 14.06 10.03 -12.09
C PRO A 270 15.03 8.93 -11.64
N TYR A 271 14.86 8.37 -10.43
CA TYR A 271 15.80 7.44 -9.83
C TYR A 271 15.28 6.00 -9.72
N VAL A 272 14.06 5.74 -10.20
CA VAL A 272 13.38 4.46 -10.03
C VAL A 272 12.69 4.03 -11.31
N ASP A 273 12.42 2.74 -11.44
CA ASP A 273 11.71 2.20 -12.60
C ASP A 273 10.20 2.16 -12.38
N VAL A 274 9.78 1.90 -11.14
CA VAL A 274 8.37 1.85 -10.74
C VAL A 274 8.18 2.51 -9.38
N ILE A 275 7.18 3.37 -9.28
CA ILE A 275 6.66 3.88 -8.01
C ILE A 275 5.40 3.10 -7.65
N VAL A 276 5.29 2.68 -6.40
CA VAL A 276 4.07 2.09 -5.85
C VAL A 276 3.60 2.94 -4.67
N SER A 277 2.29 3.14 -4.54
CA SER A 277 1.73 3.99 -3.49
C SER A 277 0.42 3.43 -2.98
N SER A 278 0.24 3.41 -1.67
CA SER A 278 -1.08 3.16 -1.07
C SER A 278 -1.92 4.43 -1.06
N LEU A 279 -2.79 4.56 -2.07
CA LEU A 279 -3.76 5.66 -2.19
C LEU A 279 -4.80 5.70 -1.05
N THR A 280 -4.91 4.61 -0.28
CA THR A 280 -5.68 4.52 0.97
C THR A 280 -5.27 5.55 2.03
N LYS A 281 -4.02 6.01 2.02
CA LYS A 281 -3.43 6.86 3.07
C LYS A 281 -3.73 8.33 2.78
N THR A 282 -2.69 9.16 2.69
CA THR A 282 -2.85 10.61 2.53
C THR A 282 -3.55 11.01 1.24
N PHE A 283 -3.40 10.24 0.16
CA PHE A 283 -4.09 10.50 -1.11
C PHE A 283 -5.60 10.59 -0.90
N SER A 284 -6.21 9.59 -0.24
CA SER A 284 -7.62 9.66 0.15
C SER A 284 -7.87 10.57 1.36
N GLY A 285 -7.18 10.37 2.48
CA GLY A 285 -7.39 11.15 3.72
C GLY A 285 -8.70 10.90 4.49
N ALA A 286 -9.82 10.61 3.81
CA ALA A 286 -11.13 10.46 4.43
C ALA A 286 -11.35 9.12 5.18
N SER A 287 -10.40 8.18 5.13
CA SER A 287 -10.48 6.87 5.81
C SER A 287 -11.71 6.03 5.46
N ASN A 288 -12.25 6.19 4.25
CA ASN A 288 -13.46 5.50 3.80
C ASN A 288 -13.29 4.71 2.49
N VAL A 289 -12.09 4.67 1.91
CA VAL A 289 -11.80 3.92 0.68
C VAL A 289 -10.36 3.43 0.68
N THR A 290 -10.13 2.26 0.11
CA THR A 290 -8.79 1.74 -0.16
C THR A 290 -8.43 1.93 -1.62
N GLY A 291 -7.13 2.07 -1.90
CA GLY A 291 -6.62 2.14 -3.27
C GLY A 291 -5.12 1.94 -3.30
N GLY A 292 -4.63 1.41 -4.41
CA GLY A 292 -3.22 1.27 -4.76
C GLY A 292 -2.95 1.93 -6.10
N GLY A 293 -1.83 2.62 -6.20
CA GLY A 293 -1.33 3.22 -7.43
C GLY A 293 0.02 2.60 -7.78
N LEU A 294 0.23 2.36 -9.06
CA LEU A 294 1.51 1.94 -9.62
C LEU A 294 1.80 2.82 -10.82
N VAL A 295 2.97 3.46 -10.83
CA VAL A 295 3.43 4.30 -11.93
C VAL A 295 4.70 3.73 -12.51
N VAL A 296 4.67 3.40 -13.80
CA VAL A 296 5.88 2.98 -14.54
C VAL A 296 6.59 4.22 -15.04
N ASN A 297 7.88 4.35 -14.78
CA ASN A 297 8.64 5.51 -15.21
C ASN A 297 8.88 5.49 -16.73
N PRO A 298 8.35 6.45 -17.52
CA PRO A 298 8.61 6.52 -18.96
C PRO A 298 10.09 6.78 -19.31
N GLY A 299 10.87 7.30 -18.38
CA GLY A 299 12.33 7.48 -18.51
C GLY A 299 13.14 6.23 -18.17
N SER A 300 12.51 5.16 -17.67
CA SER A 300 13.20 3.91 -17.35
C SER A 300 13.66 3.18 -18.60
N ARG A 301 14.89 2.66 -18.60
CA ARG A 301 15.37 1.72 -19.63
C ARG A 301 14.59 0.40 -19.67
N HIS A 302 13.86 0.08 -18.60
CA HIS A 302 13.02 -1.10 -18.47
C HIS A 302 11.55 -0.82 -18.84
N TYR A 303 11.21 0.44 -19.17
CA TYR A 303 9.84 0.90 -19.43
C TYR A 303 9.06 -0.04 -20.35
N SER A 304 9.53 -0.26 -21.58
CA SER A 304 8.78 -1.03 -22.59
C SER A 304 8.46 -2.45 -22.13
N ARG A 305 9.37 -3.09 -21.38
CA ARG A 305 9.15 -4.44 -20.84
C ARG A 305 8.13 -4.41 -19.70
N ILE A 306 8.32 -3.53 -18.73
CA ILE A 306 7.45 -3.44 -17.54
C ILE A 306 6.04 -3.04 -17.99
N HIS A 307 5.92 -1.98 -18.78
CA HIS A 307 4.66 -1.44 -19.28
C HIS A 307 3.89 -2.44 -20.14
N ALA A 308 4.55 -3.09 -21.11
CA ALA A 308 3.88 -4.09 -21.95
C ALA A 308 3.37 -5.30 -21.14
N THR A 309 4.16 -5.76 -20.16
CA THR A 309 3.75 -6.89 -19.33
C THR A 309 2.59 -6.51 -18.40
N LEU A 310 2.63 -5.32 -17.78
CA LEU A 310 1.51 -4.81 -16.99
C LEU A 310 0.26 -4.64 -17.85
N CYS A 311 0.36 -4.05 -19.05
CA CYS A 311 -0.78 -3.92 -19.95
C CYS A 311 -1.39 -5.27 -20.36
N ALA A 312 -0.57 -6.30 -20.54
CA ALA A 312 -1.04 -7.64 -20.90
C ALA A 312 -1.72 -8.38 -19.74
N GLU A 313 -1.27 -8.15 -18.50
CA GLU A 313 -1.72 -8.87 -17.30
C GLU A 313 -2.72 -8.10 -16.43
N TYR A 314 -2.93 -6.79 -16.70
CA TYR A 314 -3.78 -5.93 -15.88
C TYR A 314 -5.26 -6.31 -16.03
N GLU A 315 -5.88 -6.64 -14.91
CA GLU A 315 -7.33 -6.82 -14.78
C GLU A 315 -7.91 -5.63 -14.01
N SER A 316 -8.92 -4.96 -14.58
CA SER A 316 -9.58 -3.82 -13.92
C SER A 316 -10.46 -4.31 -12.78
N THR A 317 -9.86 -4.51 -11.60
CA THR A 317 -10.55 -5.05 -10.42
C THR A 317 -10.94 -3.97 -9.41
N PHE A 318 -10.62 -2.71 -9.68
CA PHE A 318 -10.90 -1.60 -8.78
C PHE A 318 -12.27 -0.99 -9.06
N PHE A 319 -13.23 -1.31 -8.20
CA PHE A 319 -14.64 -0.98 -8.38
C PHE A 319 -14.89 0.53 -8.64
N PRO A 320 -15.67 0.93 -9.68
CA PRO A 320 -15.83 2.32 -10.10
C PRO A 320 -16.31 3.28 -9.00
N MET A 321 -17.19 2.82 -8.11
CA MET A 321 -17.65 3.67 -7.01
C MET A 321 -16.57 3.91 -5.96
N ASP A 322 -15.66 2.94 -5.74
CA ASP A 322 -14.49 3.18 -4.89
C ASP A 322 -13.52 4.17 -5.57
N VAL A 323 -13.29 4.02 -6.87
CA VAL A 323 -12.48 4.96 -7.65
C VAL A 323 -13.07 6.38 -7.62
N ASP A 324 -14.39 6.53 -7.68
CA ASP A 324 -15.06 7.83 -7.59
C ASP A 324 -14.91 8.47 -6.21
N VAL A 325 -15.06 7.69 -5.14
CA VAL A 325 -14.80 8.16 -3.77
C VAL A 325 -13.35 8.60 -3.64
N LEU A 326 -12.40 7.81 -4.17
CA LEU A 326 -10.99 8.16 -4.17
C LEU A 326 -10.71 9.47 -4.92
N ARG A 327 -11.33 9.66 -6.10
CA ARG A 327 -11.26 10.89 -6.90
C ARG A 327 -11.79 12.10 -6.14
N ASN A 328 -12.93 11.96 -5.46
CA ASN A 328 -13.54 13.07 -4.72
C ASN A 328 -12.70 13.44 -3.49
N ASN A 329 -12.15 12.45 -2.80
CA ASN A 329 -11.33 12.60 -1.62
C ASN A 329 -9.94 13.22 -1.90
N SER A 330 -9.41 13.08 -3.12
CA SER A 330 -8.06 13.54 -3.46
C SER A 330 -7.99 14.99 -3.95
N LYS A 331 -9.13 15.67 -4.15
CA LYS A 331 -9.19 17.03 -4.74
C LYS A 331 -8.37 18.08 -3.99
N ASP A 332 -8.28 17.96 -2.68
CA ASP A 332 -7.57 18.87 -1.78
C ASP A 332 -6.26 18.27 -1.23
N LEU A 333 -5.77 17.18 -1.83
CA LEU A 333 -4.59 16.43 -1.37
C LEU A 333 -3.38 17.34 -1.09
N VAL A 334 -3.02 18.20 -2.05
CA VAL A 334 -1.83 19.06 -1.93
C VAL A 334 -1.97 20.02 -0.74
N TRP A 335 -3.14 20.62 -0.58
CA TRP A 335 -3.43 21.52 0.54
C TRP A 335 -3.40 20.79 1.89
N ARG A 336 -4.06 19.62 1.98
CA ARG A 336 -4.09 18.80 3.19
C ARG A 336 -2.70 18.38 3.60
N MET A 337 -1.90 17.86 2.66
CA MET A 337 -0.54 17.41 2.92
C MET A 337 0.31 18.53 3.53
N LYS A 338 0.27 19.73 2.95
CA LYS A 338 1.00 20.89 3.46
C LYS A 338 0.57 21.26 4.88
N ARG A 339 -0.74 21.39 5.11
CA ARG A 339 -1.27 21.78 6.43
C ARG A 339 -0.95 20.76 7.53
N CYS A 340 -1.04 19.47 7.21
CA CYS A 340 -0.66 18.39 8.13
C CYS A 340 0.85 18.38 8.39
N SER A 341 1.67 18.58 7.36
CA SER A 341 3.14 18.60 7.53
C SER A 341 3.62 19.78 8.36
N ASP A 342 3.07 20.97 8.14
CA ASP A 342 3.39 22.16 8.93
C ASP A 342 3.09 21.89 10.42
N SER A 343 1.94 21.29 10.72
CA SER A 343 1.54 20.93 12.08
C SER A 343 2.44 19.86 12.70
N ALA A 344 2.89 18.88 11.89
CA ALA A 344 3.79 17.82 12.34
C ALA A 344 5.15 18.35 12.78
N LEU A 345 5.70 19.37 12.12
CA LEU A 345 6.97 19.97 12.51
C LEU A 345 6.94 20.57 13.92
N TYR A 346 5.83 21.21 14.32
CA TYR A 346 5.69 21.71 15.69
C TYR A 346 5.66 20.59 16.73
N LEU A 347 5.02 19.46 16.40
CA LEU A 347 5.05 18.29 17.29
C LEU A 347 6.44 17.69 17.37
N VAL A 348 7.20 17.66 16.27
CA VAL A 348 8.60 17.24 16.28
C VAL A 348 9.40 18.09 17.26
N ASP A 349 9.30 19.42 17.19
CA ASP A 349 10.00 20.33 18.10
C ASP A 349 9.58 20.10 19.57
N LEU A 350 8.29 19.95 19.83
CA LEU A 350 7.76 19.66 21.17
C LEU A 350 8.35 18.35 21.73
N PHE A 351 8.31 17.26 20.96
CA PHE A 351 8.86 15.98 21.42
C PHE A 351 10.38 16.00 21.58
N GLN A 352 11.12 16.70 20.70
CA GLN A 352 12.58 16.79 20.82
C GLN A 352 13.04 17.56 22.06
N SER A 353 12.24 18.51 22.53
CA SER A 353 12.54 19.29 23.74
C SER A 353 12.14 18.59 25.05
N HIS A 354 11.32 17.54 24.99
CA HIS A 354 10.80 16.86 26.18
C HIS A 354 11.79 15.84 26.76
N THR A 355 12.05 15.90 28.06
CA THR A 355 13.08 15.10 28.75
C THR A 355 12.80 13.60 28.72
N SER A 356 11.54 13.17 28.84
CA SER A 356 11.14 11.75 28.81
C SER A 356 11.26 11.10 27.42
N ILE A 357 11.50 11.89 26.36
CA ILE A 357 11.67 11.40 24.99
C ILE A 357 13.15 11.05 24.74
N ALA A 358 13.40 9.84 24.24
CA ALA A 358 14.73 9.37 23.85
C ALA A 358 15.04 9.69 22.40
N GLN A 359 14.04 9.58 21.51
CA GLN A 359 14.23 9.73 20.07
C GLN A 359 12.92 10.17 19.40
N VAL A 360 13.06 11.06 18.42
CA VAL A 360 11.99 11.45 17.49
C VAL A 360 12.44 11.10 16.08
N ASN A 361 11.69 10.25 15.41
CA ASN A 361 11.89 9.94 14.00
C ASN A 361 10.95 10.80 13.17
N HIS A 362 11.53 11.58 12.28
CA HIS A 362 10.83 12.36 11.26
C HIS A 362 11.83 12.69 10.15
N PRO A 363 11.41 12.80 8.87
CA PRO A 363 12.36 13.08 7.80
C PRO A 363 13.16 14.39 7.98
N SER A 364 12.63 15.38 8.72
CA SER A 364 13.34 16.63 9.03
C SER A 364 14.47 16.51 10.07
N THR A 365 14.48 15.44 10.86
CA THR A 365 15.45 15.19 11.95
C THR A 365 16.25 13.91 11.74
N SER A 366 15.88 13.12 10.73
CA SER A 366 16.54 11.86 10.38
C SER A 366 18.01 12.08 9.98
N PRO A 367 18.93 11.15 10.32
CA PRO A 367 20.30 11.17 9.79
C PRO A 367 20.37 11.19 8.26
N THR A 368 19.36 10.65 7.58
CA THR A 368 19.25 10.65 6.11
C THR A 368 18.51 11.87 5.55
N ARG A 369 18.30 12.93 6.35
CA ARG A 369 17.59 14.16 5.93
C ARG A 369 18.16 14.76 4.65
N SER A 370 19.48 14.72 4.48
CA SER A 370 20.15 15.25 3.28
C SER A 370 19.73 14.49 2.02
N LEU A 371 19.50 13.18 2.10
CA LEU A 371 18.99 12.36 1.00
C LEU A 371 17.55 12.74 0.67
N TYR A 372 16.67 12.80 1.68
CA TYR A 372 15.28 13.23 1.49
C TYR A 372 15.19 14.63 0.86
N ARG A 373 15.96 15.59 1.39
CA ARG A 373 15.95 16.98 0.92
C ARG A 373 16.38 17.12 -0.53
N ARG A 374 17.26 16.25 -1.04
CA ARG A 374 17.64 16.24 -2.46
C ARG A 374 16.53 15.77 -3.39
N LEU A 375 15.54 15.06 -2.86
CA LEU A 375 14.36 14.58 -3.59
C LEU A 375 13.15 15.47 -3.34
N MET A 376 13.21 16.42 -2.41
CA MET A 376 12.06 17.24 -2.04
C MET A 376 11.65 18.14 -3.20
N ARG A 377 10.36 18.10 -3.55
CA ARG A 377 9.80 18.92 -4.63
C ARG A 377 9.81 20.40 -4.30
N GLU A 378 9.69 21.24 -5.31
CA GLU A 378 9.37 22.64 -5.10
C GLU A 378 8.04 22.77 -4.33
N GLY A 379 8.07 23.44 -3.17
CA GLY A 379 6.91 23.55 -2.28
C GLY A 379 6.56 22.28 -1.50
N GLY A 380 7.35 21.20 -1.64
CA GLY A 380 7.23 19.96 -0.89
C GLY A 380 7.60 20.11 0.60
N SER A 381 7.33 19.07 1.38
CA SER A 381 7.51 19.05 2.83
C SER A 381 8.08 17.72 3.34
N TYR A 382 8.29 17.60 4.65
CA TYR A 382 8.80 16.37 5.28
C TYR A 382 7.69 15.36 5.62
N GLY A 383 6.44 15.65 5.22
CA GLY A 383 5.28 14.79 5.50
C GLY A 383 4.68 15.02 6.88
N ASN A 384 3.68 14.22 7.22
CA ASN A 384 2.87 14.35 8.44
C ASN A 384 2.97 13.14 9.39
N VAL A 385 3.88 12.21 9.11
CA VAL A 385 4.08 11.01 9.92
C VAL A 385 5.36 11.18 10.72
N LEU A 386 5.27 10.95 12.02
CA LEU A 386 6.41 10.90 12.93
C LEU A 386 6.31 9.68 13.84
N SER A 387 7.41 9.30 14.47
CA SER A 387 7.38 8.35 15.58
C SER A 387 8.26 8.77 16.73
N VAL A 388 7.86 8.40 17.94
CA VAL A 388 8.52 8.79 19.18
C VAL A 388 8.87 7.55 19.99
N VAL A 389 10.05 7.60 20.61
CA VAL A 389 10.54 6.57 21.53
C VAL A 389 10.77 7.26 22.87
N PHE A 390 10.08 6.79 23.91
CA PHE A 390 10.30 7.24 25.27
C PHE A 390 11.52 6.55 25.87
N ARG A 391 12.17 7.20 26.84
CA ARG A 391 13.29 6.60 27.59
C ARG A 391 12.84 5.35 28.36
N GLU A 392 11.65 5.42 28.93
CA GLU A 392 11.05 4.32 29.71
C GLU A 392 9.78 3.78 29.03
N PRO A 393 9.63 2.44 28.89
CA PRO A 393 8.43 1.82 28.35
C PRO A 393 7.12 2.24 29.02
N ARG A 394 7.12 2.37 30.35
CA ARG A 394 5.94 2.76 31.14
C ARG A 394 5.41 4.15 30.72
N ASN A 395 6.32 5.05 30.34
CA ASN A 395 5.95 6.40 29.91
C ASN A 395 5.29 6.38 28.54
N ALA A 396 5.77 5.54 27.62
CA ALA A 396 5.13 5.38 26.31
C ALA A 396 3.70 4.84 26.46
N GLU A 397 3.52 3.82 27.29
CA GLU A 397 2.19 3.25 27.56
C GLU A 397 1.26 4.29 28.18
N HIS A 398 1.74 5.03 29.18
CA HIS A 398 0.97 6.08 29.83
C HIS A 398 0.61 7.21 28.86
N PHE A 399 1.58 7.74 28.12
CA PHE A 399 1.36 8.76 27.08
C PHE A 399 0.33 8.29 26.05
N TYR A 400 0.44 7.06 25.57
CA TYR A 400 -0.51 6.54 24.59
C TYR A 400 -1.94 6.49 25.14
N ASN A 401 -2.10 6.10 26.41
CA ASN A 401 -3.39 5.98 27.07
C ASN A 401 -4.01 7.35 27.40
N THR A 402 -3.19 8.37 27.72
CA THR A 402 -3.67 9.72 28.06
C THR A 402 -3.84 10.62 26.84
N LEU A 403 -3.12 10.36 25.74
CA LEU A 403 -3.20 11.16 24.53
C LEU A 403 -4.60 11.09 23.90
N ASN A 404 -5.33 12.20 23.95
CA ASN A 404 -6.70 12.30 23.46
C ASN A 404 -6.77 12.59 21.94
N VAL A 405 -6.34 11.61 21.15
CA VAL A 405 -6.48 11.60 19.68
C VAL A 405 -7.05 10.26 19.23
N CYS A 406 -7.51 10.18 17.98
CA CYS A 406 -8.00 8.91 17.43
C CYS A 406 -6.90 7.83 17.46
N LYS A 407 -7.29 6.59 17.75
CA LYS A 407 -6.39 5.44 17.80
C LYS A 407 -6.66 4.53 16.61
N GLY A 408 -5.63 4.14 15.88
CA GLY A 408 -5.83 3.30 14.69
C GLY A 408 -4.54 2.85 14.02
N THR A 409 -4.61 1.72 13.31
CA THR A 409 -3.46 1.07 12.66
C THR A 409 -3.03 1.74 11.34
N SER A 410 -3.88 2.60 10.77
CA SER A 410 -3.59 3.36 9.55
C SER A 410 -2.85 4.68 9.81
N PHE A 411 -2.64 5.47 8.76
CA PHE A 411 -2.08 6.82 8.79
C PHE A 411 -2.56 7.60 7.54
N GLY A 412 -2.24 8.89 7.48
CA GLY A 412 -2.60 9.80 6.40
C GLY A 412 -4.06 10.25 6.43
N ALA A 413 -4.78 10.04 7.54
CA ALA A 413 -6.16 10.48 7.69
C ALA A 413 -6.26 12.01 7.86
N ASN A 414 -7.45 12.56 7.62
CA ASN A 414 -7.77 13.97 7.85
C ASN A 414 -7.76 14.36 9.34
N PHE A 415 -7.63 13.39 10.24
CA PHE A 415 -7.55 13.56 11.68
C PHE A 415 -6.33 12.79 12.23
N THR A 416 -5.84 13.21 13.38
CA THR A 416 -4.63 12.69 13.98
C THR A 416 -4.85 11.27 14.50
N LEU A 417 -3.94 10.36 14.13
CA LEU A 417 -3.95 8.95 14.53
C LEU A 417 -2.69 8.61 15.33
N ALA A 418 -2.88 7.97 16.48
CA ALA A 418 -1.81 7.38 17.28
C ALA A 418 -1.84 5.84 17.25
N LEU A 419 -0.66 5.24 17.16
CA LEU A 419 -0.49 3.79 17.07
C LEU A 419 0.73 3.31 17.87
N PRO A 420 0.60 2.38 18.84
CA PRO A 420 1.73 1.67 19.41
C PRO A 420 2.22 0.63 18.38
N TYR A 421 3.12 1.07 17.49
CA TYR A 421 3.37 0.41 16.20
C TYR A 421 3.76 -1.06 16.37
N VAL A 422 4.76 -1.36 17.19
CA VAL A 422 5.22 -2.75 17.35
C VAL A 422 4.18 -3.61 18.08
N GLN A 423 3.45 -3.03 19.03
CA GLN A 423 2.43 -3.75 19.79
C GLN A 423 1.24 -4.20 18.92
N LEU A 424 0.96 -3.51 17.81
CA LEU A 424 -0.17 -3.86 16.93
C LEU A 424 0.28 -4.34 15.54
N ALA A 425 1.11 -3.59 14.82
CA ALA A 425 1.53 -3.93 13.45
C ALA A 425 2.57 -5.07 13.41
N ASN A 426 3.31 -5.27 14.50
CA ASN A 426 4.28 -6.36 14.64
C ASN A 426 3.97 -7.28 15.81
N TYR A 427 2.70 -7.44 16.20
CA TYR A 427 2.29 -8.20 17.38
C TYR A 427 2.95 -9.58 17.49
N LEU A 428 2.98 -10.34 16.39
CA LEU A 428 3.57 -11.69 16.33
C LEU A 428 5.10 -11.71 16.29
N THR A 429 5.74 -10.56 15.99
CA THR A 429 7.20 -10.45 15.86
C THR A 429 7.82 -9.43 16.82
N ARG A 430 7.05 -8.93 17.80
CA ARG A 430 7.44 -7.81 18.68
C ARG A 430 8.76 -8.04 19.42
N ASP A 431 9.02 -9.27 19.86
CA ASP A 431 10.25 -9.62 20.58
C ASP A 431 11.50 -9.66 19.68
N LYS A 432 11.30 -9.59 18.35
CA LYS A 432 12.36 -9.75 17.35
C LYS A 432 12.67 -8.47 16.60
N VAL A 433 11.79 -7.46 16.61
CA VAL A 433 11.97 -6.24 15.80
C VAL A 433 12.94 -5.24 16.43
N GLY A 434 13.11 -5.28 17.76
CA GLY A 434 14.03 -4.40 18.49
C GLY A 434 15.47 -4.43 17.99
N LYS A 435 16.00 -5.61 17.67
CA LYS A 435 17.37 -5.77 17.13
C LYS A 435 17.59 -5.09 15.77
N TYR A 436 16.51 -4.80 15.05
CA TYR A 436 16.56 -4.08 13.77
C TYR A 436 16.34 -2.57 13.95
N GLY A 437 16.46 -2.04 15.18
CA GLY A 437 16.28 -0.62 15.46
C GLY A 437 14.82 -0.17 15.44
N VAL A 438 13.88 -1.06 15.74
CA VAL A 438 12.46 -0.74 15.90
C VAL A 438 12.05 -1.04 17.34
N PRO A 439 12.13 -0.06 18.26
CA PRO A 439 11.84 -0.28 19.68
C PRO A 439 10.41 -0.77 19.93
N GLN A 440 10.24 -1.65 20.91
CA GLN A 440 8.96 -2.31 21.18
C GLN A 440 7.84 -1.34 21.60
N HIS A 441 8.18 -0.23 22.26
CA HIS A 441 7.23 0.78 22.72
C HIS A 441 7.25 2.05 21.87
N ILE A 442 7.68 1.96 20.61
CA ILE A 442 7.62 3.07 19.66
C ILE A 442 6.17 3.43 19.33
N ILE A 443 5.86 4.73 19.38
CA ILE A 443 4.53 5.25 19.07
C ILE A 443 4.61 6.01 17.76
N ARG A 444 3.78 5.63 16.77
CA ARG A 444 3.58 6.39 15.54
C ARG A 444 2.48 7.41 15.74
N LEU A 445 2.71 8.61 15.27
CA LEU A 445 1.69 9.64 15.09
C LEU A 445 1.58 9.98 13.60
N SER A 446 0.34 10.09 13.14
CA SER A 446 0.00 10.61 11.82
C SER A 446 -0.84 11.85 12.03
N VAL A 447 -0.27 13.02 11.78
CA VAL A 447 -0.88 14.32 12.07
C VAL A 447 -1.96 14.64 11.05
N GLY A 448 -3.14 15.03 11.53
CA GLY A 448 -4.30 15.40 10.74
C GLY A 448 -4.45 16.90 10.51
N LEU A 449 -5.69 17.31 10.23
CA LEU A 449 -6.08 18.69 9.91
C LEU A 449 -6.60 19.47 11.11
N GLU A 450 -6.44 18.95 12.33
CA GLU A 450 -6.80 19.68 13.54
C GLU A 450 -6.15 21.06 13.59
N ASP A 451 -6.77 21.97 14.34
CA ASP A 451 -6.11 23.22 14.68
C ASP A 451 -4.77 22.93 15.38
N LYS A 452 -3.72 23.63 14.95
CA LYS A 452 -2.35 23.28 15.33
C LYS A 452 -2.14 23.55 16.82
N GLU A 453 -2.63 24.69 17.31
CA GLU A 453 -2.54 25.10 18.70
C GLU A 453 -3.32 24.12 19.60
N GLN A 454 -4.51 23.69 19.17
CA GLN A 454 -5.27 22.66 19.89
C GLN A 454 -4.55 21.32 19.94
N LEU A 455 -3.97 20.87 18.81
CA LEU A 455 -3.23 19.61 18.76
C LEU A 455 -1.99 19.65 19.66
N LEU A 456 -1.26 20.77 19.67
CA LEU A 456 -0.13 20.99 20.58
C LEU A 456 -0.56 20.91 22.04
N GLN A 457 -1.69 21.52 22.40
CA GLN A 457 -2.23 21.46 23.76
C GLN A 457 -2.59 20.02 24.17
N VAL A 458 -3.22 19.25 23.27
CA VAL A 458 -3.56 17.84 23.52
C VAL A 458 -2.31 16.99 23.77
N VAL A 459 -1.27 17.18 22.95
CA VAL A 459 -0.01 16.43 23.10
C VAL A 459 0.76 16.88 24.35
N ALA A 460 0.84 18.19 24.61
CA ALA A 460 1.49 18.73 25.80
C ALA A 460 0.81 18.28 27.10
N ALA A 461 -0.52 18.21 27.13
CA ALA A 461 -1.26 17.69 28.28
C ALA A 461 -0.91 16.22 28.56
N ALA A 462 -0.83 15.39 27.52
CA ALA A 462 -0.44 13.98 27.65
C ALA A 462 1.02 13.81 28.10
N LEU A 463 1.92 14.69 27.67
CA LEU A 463 3.30 14.74 28.15
C LEU A 463 3.40 15.16 29.62
N ALA A 464 2.60 16.13 30.07
CA ALA A 464 2.55 16.53 31.48
C ALA A 464 1.98 15.43 32.41
N GLU A 465 1.14 14.53 31.90
CA GLU A 465 0.76 13.30 32.62
C GLU A 465 1.95 12.34 32.78
N VAL A 466 2.82 12.24 31.76
CA VAL A 466 4.05 11.44 31.84
C VAL A 466 5.00 12.00 32.90
N GLU A 467 5.20 13.31 32.94
CA GLU A 467 6.05 13.95 33.96
C GLU A 467 5.56 13.61 35.39
N ARG A 468 4.25 13.70 35.62
CA ARG A 468 3.65 13.31 36.91
C ARG A 468 3.83 11.83 37.25
N LEU A 469 3.79 10.95 36.24
CA LEU A 469 4.10 9.53 36.44
C LEU A 469 5.58 9.29 36.78
N GLU A 470 6.49 10.12 36.25
CA GLU A 470 7.92 10.02 36.57
C GLU A 470 8.24 10.48 37.99
N GLU A 471 7.45 11.41 38.53
CA GLU A 471 7.55 11.91 39.91
C GLU A 471 6.93 10.98 40.96
N SER A 472 6.02 10.08 40.56
CA SER A 472 5.39 9.06 41.42
C SER A 472 6.19 7.76 41.48
#